data_AF-A0A842SRV6-F1
#
_entry.id   AF-A0A842SRV6-F1
#
_cell.length_a   1.000
_cell.length_b   1.000
_cell.length_c   1.000
_cell.angle_alpha   90.00
_cell.angle_beta   90.00
_cell.angle_gamma   90.00
#
_symmetry.space_group_name_H-M   'P 1'
#
loop_
_entity.id
_entity.type
_entity.pdbx_description
1 polymer ?
#
loop_
_entity_poly.entity_id
_entity_poly.type
_entity_poly.pdbx_seq_one_letter_code
_entity_poly.pdbx_strand_id
1 'polypeptide(L)'
;MEKQVCDLLPPEEVLRITIEHLRENYPEAEDLESSDDWTFTDLTENIYIEKSLTEYKSKGWTIRIQSPAIGNPVYRVEAENDLGFEWSADFFVTQLLERIQKTDNR
;
A
#
# COMPACT_ATOMS: atom_id res chain seq x y z
N MET A 1 -21.29 5.57 21.77
CA MET A 1 -19.96 5.93 21.25
C MET A 1 -19.82 5.25 19.90
N GLU A 2 -20.08 5.99 18.83
CA GLU A 2 -19.84 5.51 17.47
C GLU A 2 -18.33 5.32 17.32
N LYS A 3 -17.91 4.07 17.10
CA LYS A 3 -16.54 3.78 16.71
C LYS A 3 -16.32 4.53 15.41
N GLN A 4 -15.40 5.48 15.41
CA GLN A 4 -14.89 6.11 14.19
C GLN A 4 -14.25 4.98 13.38
N VAL A 5 -15.03 4.34 12.51
CA VAL A 5 -14.50 3.53 11.43
C VAL A 5 -13.87 4.58 10.52
N CYS A 6 -12.57 4.84 10.68
CA CYS A 6 -11.83 5.44 9.59
C CYS A 6 -12.08 4.52 8.40
N ASP A 7 -12.59 5.04 7.30
CA ASP A 7 -12.76 4.28 6.07
C ASP A 7 -11.36 3.87 5.59
N LEU A 8 -10.90 2.72 6.11
CA LEU A 8 -9.61 2.15 5.76
C LEU A 8 -9.72 1.72 4.31
N LEU A 9 -8.80 2.23 3.50
CA LEU A 9 -8.65 1.76 2.13
C LEU A 9 -8.31 0.26 2.13
N PRO A 10 -8.90 -0.51 1.21
CA PRO A 10 -8.49 -1.89 1.02
C PRO A 10 -7.01 -1.94 0.59
N PRO A 11 -6.24 -2.96 1.02
CA PRO A 11 -4.82 -3.05 0.69
C PRO A 11 -4.51 -2.99 -0.82
N GLU A 12 -5.41 -3.46 -1.68
CA GLU A 12 -5.29 -3.38 -3.14
C GLU A 12 -5.28 -1.94 -3.66
N GLU A 13 -6.06 -1.06 -3.02
CA GLU A 13 -6.10 0.35 -3.40
C GLU A 13 -4.82 1.08 -2.95
N VAL A 14 -4.31 0.70 -1.78
CA VAL A 14 -3.02 1.19 -1.29
C VAL A 14 -1.88 0.70 -2.19
N LEU A 15 -1.94 -0.56 -2.67
CA LEU A 15 -1.00 -1.09 -3.66
C LEU A 15 -1.04 -0.27 -4.95
N ARG A 16 -2.23 0.00 -5.51
CA ARG A 16 -2.40 0.80 -6.73
C ARG A 16 -1.76 2.19 -6.60
N ILE A 17 -2.06 2.89 -5.51
CA ILE A 17 -1.49 4.23 -5.23
C ILE A 17 0.03 4.16 -5.06
N THR A 18 0.52 3.10 -4.41
CA THR A 18 1.97 2.88 -4.22
C THR A 18 2.66 2.68 -5.56
N ILE A 19 2.12 1.83 -6.43
CA ILE A 19 2.68 1.59 -7.77
C ILE A 19 2.69 2.89 -8.58
N GLU A 20 1.58 3.63 -8.60
CA GLU A 20 1.51 4.93 -9.29
C GLU A 20 2.59 5.90 -8.77
N HIS A 21 2.72 6.02 -7.44
CA HIS A 21 3.75 6.85 -6.83
C HIS A 21 5.17 6.41 -7.21
N LEU A 22 5.44 5.10 -7.16
CA LEU A 22 6.75 4.55 -7.49
C LEU A 22 7.12 4.88 -8.95
N ARG A 23 6.19 4.65 -9.89
CA ARG A 23 6.39 4.96 -11.32
C ARG A 23 6.66 6.44 -11.58
N GLU A 24 5.95 7.34 -10.89
CA GLU A 24 6.10 8.78 -11.09
C GLU A 24 7.42 9.34 -10.56
N ASN A 25 8.03 8.67 -9.57
CA ASN A 25 9.16 9.22 -8.80
C ASN A 25 10.46 8.44 -8.96
N TYR A 26 10.40 7.18 -9.41
CA TYR A 26 11.55 6.29 -9.49
C TYR A 26 11.60 5.59 -10.86
N PRO A 27 12.65 5.82 -11.68
CA PRO A 27 12.78 5.19 -12.99
C PRO A 27 12.89 3.66 -12.92
N GLU A 28 13.38 3.10 -11.79
CA GLU A 28 13.44 1.66 -11.55
C GLU A 28 12.07 0.99 -11.60
N ALA A 29 11.00 1.75 -11.35
CA ALA A 29 9.63 1.28 -11.31
C ALA A 29 8.81 1.66 -12.55
N GLU A 30 9.39 2.24 -13.62
CA GLU A 30 8.64 2.72 -14.80
C GLU A 30 7.70 1.67 -15.41
N ASP A 31 8.20 0.42 -15.50
CA ASP A 31 7.51 -0.75 -16.06
C ASP A 31 6.60 -1.49 -15.05
N LEU A 32 6.53 -1.04 -13.80
CA LEU A 32 5.68 -1.66 -12.77
C LEU A 32 4.21 -1.30 -13.04
N GLU A 33 3.33 -2.29 -13.17
CA GLU A 33 1.91 -2.03 -13.41
C GLU A 33 1.01 -2.62 -12.33
N SER A 34 -0.06 -1.89 -11.99
CA SER A 34 -1.10 -2.39 -11.09
C SER A 34 -1.97 -3.47 -11.72
N SER A 35 -1.98 -3.57 -13.06
CA SER A 35 -2.63 -4.64 -13.84
C SER A 35 -1.85 -5.94 -13.90
N ASP A 36 -0.64 -5.98 -13.34
CA ASP A 36 0.16 -7.21 -13.30
C ASP A 36 -0.47 -8.28 -12.40
N ASP A 37 -0.09 -9.53 -12.63
CA ASP A 37 -0.54 -10.67 -11.82
C ASP A 37 0.15 -10.68 -10.46
N TRP A 38 -0.31 -9.80 -9.55
CA TRP A 38 0.17 -9.72 -8.18
C TRP A 38 -0.34 -10.90 -7.35
N THR A 39 0.60 -11.65 -6.77
CA THR A 39 0.28 -12.68 -5.79
C THR A 39 0.17 -12.05 -4.41
N PHE A 40 -0.97 -12.28 -3.74
CA PHE A 40 -1.27 -11.78 -2.40
C PHE A 40 -0.97 -12.84 -1.33
N THR A 41 -0.34 -12.41 -0.24
CA THR A 41 -0.16 -13.21 0.98
C THR A 41 -0.51 -12.37 2.21
N ASP A 42 -1.44 -12.86 3.04
CA ASP A 42 -1.70 -12.30 4.37
C ASP A 42 -0.64 -12.84 5.35
N LEU A 43 0.16 -11.94 5.90
CA LEU A 43 1.22 -12.22 6.86
C LEU A 43 0.84 -11.82 8.30
N THR A 44 -0.45 -11.64 8.58
CA THR A 44 -0.93 -11.27 9.91
C THR A 44 -0.69 -12.41 10.90
N GLU A 45 0.45 -12.37 11.62
CA GLU A 45 0.89 -13.45 12.52
C GLU A 45 0.05 -13.58 13.82
N ASN A 46 -0.81 -12.61 14.15
CA ASN A 46 -1.57 -12.62 15.41
C ASN A 46 -3.06 -12.26 15.24
N ILE A 47 -3.90 -13.08 15.86
CA ILE A 47 -5.35 -12.90 16.06
C ILE A 47 -5.73 -11.68 16.93
N TYR A 48 -4.75 -10.96 17.47
CA TYR A 48 -4.94 -9.69 18.17
C TYR A 48 -4.83 -8.54 17.17
N ILE A 49 -5.98 -8.27 16.55
CA ILE A 49 -6.23 -7.36 15.43
C ILE A 49 -5.93 -5.92 15.85
N GLU A 50 -4.68 -5.49 15.69
CA GLU A 50 -4.39 -4.06 15.63
C GLU A 50 -3.66 -3.66 14.35
N LYS A 51 -2.97 -4.58 13.68
CA LYS A 51 -2.27 -4.31 12.41
C LYS A 51 -2.34 -5.56 11.54
N SER A 52 -2.83 -5.42 10.31
CA SER A 52 -2.66 -6.45 9.28
C SER A 52 -1.42 -6.14 8.46
N LEU A 53 -0.69 -7.19 8.07
CA LEU A 53 0.43 -7.08 7.16
C LEU A 53 0.13 -7.91 5.92
N THR A 54 0.19 -7.27 4.77
CA THR A 54 -0.07 -7.90 3.49
C THR A 54 1.16 -7.78 2.61
N GLU A 55 1.55 -8.88 1.95
CA GLU A 55 2.61 -8.90 0.96
C GLU A 55 2.03 -9.15 -0.42
N TYR A 56 2.46 -8.34 -1.38
CA TYR A 56 2.17 -8.46 -2.80
C TYR A 56 3.48 -8.72 -3.55
N LYS A 57 3.48 -9.73 -4.42
CA LYS A 57 4.64 -10.06 -5.28
C LYS A 57 4.27 -10.12 -6.75
N SER A 58 5.05 -9.48 -7.60
CA SER A 58 4.90 -9.55 -9.06
C SER A 58 6.20 -9.16 -9.77
N LYS A 59 6.58 -9.87 -10.83
CA LYS A 59 7.72 -9.52 -11.71
C LYS A 59 9.01 -9.09 -10.97
N GLY A 60 9.37 -9.80 -9.91
CA GLY A 60 10.57 -9.50 -9.11
C GLY A 60 10.43 -8.29 -8.17
N TRP A 61 9.23 -7.74 -8.02
CA TRP A 61 8.87 -6.77 -7.00
C TRP A 61 8.19 -7.45 -5.81
N THR A 62 8.49 -6.96 -4.62
CA THR A 62 7.76 -7.26 -3.40
C THR A 62 7.31 -5.95 -2.77
N ILE A 63 6.01 -5.81 -2.53
CA ILE A 63 5.41 -4.66 -1.84
C ILE A 63 4.72 -5.17 -0.58
N ARG A 64 5.06 -4.62 0.58
CA ARG A 64 4.45 -4.94 1.87
C ARG A 64 3.65 -3.75 2.36
N ILE A 65 2.41 -4.00 2.76
CA ILE A 65 1.47 -2.99 3.23
C ILE A 65 1.02 -3.38 4.62
N GLN A 66 1.36 -2.54 5.59
CA GLN A 66 0.87 -2.65 6.94
C GLN A 66 -0.29 -1.68 7.14
N SER A 67 -1.45 -2.20 7.54
CA SER A 67 -2.63 -1.37 7.77
C SER A 67 -2.51 -0.51 9.04
N PRO A 68 -3.25 0.61 9.09
CA PRO A 68 -3.36 1.46 10.27
C PRO A 68 -3.89 0.71 11.48
N ALA A 69 -3.37 1.08 12.65
CA ALA A 69 -3.88 0.60 13.93
C ALA A 69 -4.92 1.54 14.52
N ILE A 70 -5.68 1.04 15.49
CA ILE A 70 -6.61 1.89 16.26
C ILE A 70 -5.81 3.02 16.92
N GLY A 71 -6.20 4.27 16.64
CA GLY A 71 -5.51 5.46 17.15
C GLY A 71 -4.26 5.87 16.37
N ASN A 72 -3.86 5.14 15.33
CA ASN A 72 -2.77 5.52 14.43
C ASN A 72 -3.16 5.32 12.95
N PRO A 73 -3.72 6.35 12.28
CA PRO A 73 -4.29 6.27 10.92
C PRO A 73 -3.19 6.31 9.83
N VAL A 74 -2.14 5.50 9.98
CA VAL A 74 -0.97 5.49 9.10
C VAL A 74 -0.80 4.10 8.50
N TYR A 75 -0.80 4.03 7.17
CA TYR A 75 -0.31 2.88 6.42
C TYR A 75 1.20 2.95 6.36
N ARG A 76 1.89 1.83 6.62
CA ARG A 76 3.30 1.70 6.29
C ARG A 76 3.43 0.84 5.05
N VAL A 77 4.16 1.33 4.07
CA VAL A 77 4.41 0.62 2.83
C VAL A 77 5.90 0.49 2.61
N GLU A 78 6.32 -0.71 2.23
CA GLU A 78 7.68 -1.04 1.86
C GLU A 78 7.65 -1.66 0.46
N ALA A 79 8.63 -1.32 -0.37
CA ALA A 79 8.78 -1.86 -1.71
C ALA A 79 10.23 -2.22 -1.96
N GLU A 80 10.46 -3.39 -2.50
CA GLU A 80 11.79 -3.87 -2.90
C GLU A 80 11.71 -4.59 -4.24
N ASN A 81 12.82 -4.64 -4.97
CA ASN A 81 12.92 -5.48 -6.17
C ASN A 81 14.20 -6.31 -6.21
N ASP A 82 14.20 -7.32 -7.08
CA ASP A 82 15.32 -8.25 -7.26
C ASP A 82 16.62 -7.58 -7.76
N LEU A 83 16.56 -6.32 -8.19
CA LEU A 83 17.70 -5.52 -8.63
C LEU A 83 18.32 -4.70 -7.47
N GLY A 84 17.79 -4.81 -6.26
CA GLY A 84 18.29 -4.15 -5.07
C GLY A 84 17.72 -2.75 -4.82
N PHE A 85 16.62 -2.38 -5.50
CA PHE A 85 15.85 -1.21 -5.09
C PHE A 85 15.17 -1.48 -3.76
N GLU A 86 15.20 -0.51 -2.85
CA GLU A 86 14.51 -0.54 -1.57
C GLU A 86 13.86 0.83 -1.32
N TRP A 87 12.61 0.82 -0.90
CA TRP A 87 11.84 2.02 -0.61
C TRP A 87 10.86 1.76 0.53
N SER A 88 10.62 2.79 1.35
CA SER A 88 9.58 2.75 2.38
C SER A 88 8.97 4.12 2.60
N ALA A 89 7.67 4.15 2.89
CA ALA A 89 6.97 5.36 3.26
C ALA A 89 5.80 5.09 4.20
N ASP A 90 5.46 6.12 4.98
CA ASP A 90 4.28 6.16 5.83
C ASP A 90 3.24 7.08 5.17
N PHE A 91 2.04 6.56 4.89
CA PHE A 91 0.92 7.30 4.31
C PHE A 91 -0.19 7.49 5.33
N PHE A 92 -0.59 8.73 5.57
CA PHE A 92 -1.81 9.01 6.35
C PHE A 92 -3.04 8.66 5.51
N VAL A 93 -4.06 8.05 6.15
CA VAL A 93 -5.34 7.70 5.49
C VAL A 93 -5.90 8.89 4.69
N THR A 94 -5.82 10.11 5.25
CA THR A 94 -6.30 11.33 4.59
C THR A 94 -5.55 11.65 3.30
N GLN A 95 -4.23 11.45 3.25
CA GLN A 95 -3.42 11.70 2.06
C GLN A 95 -3.73 10.73 0.92
N LEU A 96 -4.06 9.47 1.26
CA LEU A 96 -4.45 8.48 0.25
C LEU A 96 -5.84 8.80 -0.32
N LEU A 97 -6.79 9.20 0.53
CA LEU A 97 -8.13 9.60 0.09
C LEU A 97 -8.09 10.84 -0.83
N GLU A 98 -7.25 11.82 -0.54
CA GLU A 98 -7.06 13.00 -1.40
C GLU A 98 -6.49 12.64 -2.78
N ARG A 99 -5.66 11.60 -2.87
CA ARG A 99 -5.13 11.12 -4.16
C ARG A 99 -6.23 10.49 -5.00
N ILE A 100 -7.07 9.65 -4.42
CA ILE A 100 -8.19 8.99 -5.12
C ILE A 100 -9.16 10.03 -5.71
N GLN A 101 -9.55 11.03 -4.91
CA GLN A 101 -10.48 12.08 -5.36
C GLN A 101 -9.95 12.91 -6.55
N LYS A 102 -8.63 13.00 -6.70
CA LYS A 102 -8.02 13.68 -7.85
C LYS A 102 -8.03 12.81 -9.10
N THR A 103 -7.95 11.49 -8.96
CA THR A 103 -7.97 10.55 -10.08
C THR A 103 -9.39 10.39 -10.66
N ASP A 104 -10.45 10.44 -9.84
CA ASP A 104 -11.85 10.30 -10.29
C ASP A 104 -12.43 11.56 -11.00
N ASN A 105 -11.80 12.72 -10.86
CA ASN A 105 -12.25 13.98 -11.47
C ASN A 105 -11.61 14.26 -12.85
N ARG A 106 -11.09 13.23 -13.53
CA ARG A 106 -10.41 13.35 -14.83
C ARG A 106 -11.11 12.59 -15.95
#